data_AF-A0A7K2ZAF9-F1
#
_entry.id   AF-A0A7K2ZAF9-F1
#
_cell.length_a   1.000
_cell.length_b   1.000
_cell.length_c   1.000
_cell.angle_alpha   90.00
_cell.angle_beta   90.00
_cell.angle_gamma   90.00
#
_symmetry.space_group_name_H-M   'P 1'
#
loop_
_entity.id
_entity.type
_entity.pdbx_description
1 polymer ?
#
loop_
_entity_poly.entity_id
_entity_poly.type
_entity_poly.pdbx_seq_one_letter_code
_entity_poly.pdbx_strand_id
1 'polypeptide(L)' 'VNWHEPGAEELAAALLERGVGVEAGLWSGTEGHRLFRRSPLAPRVLRVLAEVTDTDPATATGSARLLLA' A
#
# COMPACT_ATOMS: atom_id res chain seq x y z
N VAL A 1 -2.50 5.58 -4.33
CA VAL A 1 -1.15 5.29 -4.85
C VAL A 1 -0.80 3.88 -4.45
N ASN A 2 -0.57 3.00 -5.43
CA ASN A 2 -0.22 1.60 -5.17
C ASN A 2 1.25 1.51 -4.78
N TRP A 3 1.52 1.11 -3.53
CA TRP A 3 2.85 1.24 -2.95
C TRP A 3 3.87 0.21 -3.46
N HIS A 4 3.40 -0.80 -4.20
CA HIS A 4 4.25 -1.79 -4.85
C HIS A 4 4.82 -1.32 -6.20
N GLU A 5 4.27 -0.24 -6.75
CA GLU A 5 4.70 0.29 -8.05
C GLU A 5 6.01 1.09 -7.89
N PRO A 6 6.95 0.97 -8.85
CA PRO A 6 8.14 1.82 -8.88
C PRO A 6 7.75 3.31 -8.89
N GLY A 7 8.39 4.13 -8.05
CA GLY A 7 8.11 5.56 -7.98
C GLY A 7 6.91 5.95 -7.09
N ALA A 8 6.30 4.99 -6.37
CA ALA A 8 5.12 5.25 -5.56
C ALA A 8 5.34 6.31 -4.47
N GLU A 9 6.50 6.29 -3.80
CA GLU A 9 6.81 7.27 -2.75
C GLU A 9 7.01 8.68 -3.31
N GLU A 10 7.70 8.79 -4.44
CA GLU A 10 7.93 10.03 -5.17
C GLU A 10 6.61 10.63 -5.68
N LEU A 11 5.73 9.79 -6.25
CA LEU A 11 4.39 10.21 -6.66
C LEU A 11 3.55 10.67 -5.47
N ALA A 12 3.58 9.93 -4.35
CA ALA A 12 2.86 10.30 -3.15
C ALA A 12 3.37 11.64 -2.59
N ALA A 13 4.68 11.88 -2.57
CA ALA A 13 5.25 13.17 -2.18
C ALA A 13 4.73 14.30 -3.06
N ALA A 14 4.79 14.14 -4.39
CA ALA A 14 4.35 15.16 -5.35
C ALA A 14 2.85 15.50 -5.23
N LEU A 15 2.01 14.51 -4.89
CA LEU A 15 0.58 14.71 -4.62
C LEU A 15 0.35 15.46 -3.31
N LEU A 16 1.03 15.04 -2.22
CA LEU A 16 0.91 15.68 -0.91
C LEU A 16 1.40 17.14 -0.93
N GLU A 17 2.46 17.45 -1.67
CA GLU A 17 2.95 18.84 -1.89
C GLU A 17 1.90 19.74 -2.54
N ARG A 18 1.01 19.17 -3.36
CA ARG A 18 -0.10 19.87 -4.02
C ARG A 18 -1.38 19.90 -3.18
N GLY A 19 -1.34 19.42 -1.94
CA GLY A 19 -2.50 19.32 -1.07
C GLY A 19 -3.48 18.21 -1.47
N VAL A 20 -3.08 17.28 -2.34
CA VAL A 20 -3.90 16.13 -2.71
C VAL A 20 -3.67 15.02 -1.69
N GLY A 21 -4.74 14.63 -1.00
CA GLY A 21 -4.69 13.52 -0.06
C GLY A 21 -4.42 12.19 -0.74
N VAL A 22 -3.58 11.35 -0.13
CA VAL A 22 -3.18 10.06 -0.68
C VAL A 22 -3.83 8.92 0.10
N GLU A 23 -4.47 7.99 -0.61
CA GLU A 23 -4.73 6.64 -0.09
C GLU A 23 -3.58 5.71 -0.52
N ALA A 24 -3.01 4.96 0.43
CA ALA A 24 -1.97 3.97 0.16
C ALA A 24 -2.61 2.62 -0.19
N GLY A 25 -2.47 2.18 -1.44
CA GLY A 25 -2.90 0.86 -1.91
C GLY A 25 -1.82 -0.19 -1.63
N LEU A 26 -2.15 -1.21 -0.84
CA LEU A 26 -1.26 -2.30 -0.45
C LEU A 26 -1.86 -3.62 -0.93
N TRP A 27 -1.19 -4.28 -1.86
CA TRP A 27 -1.67 -5.53 -2.43
C TRP A 27 -1.00 -6.73 -1.77
N SER A 28 -1.78 -7.77 -1.46
CA SER A 28 -1.24 -9.07 -1.06
C SER A 28 -0.30 -9.63 -2.15
N GLY A 29 0.68 -10.43 -1.74
CA GLY A 29 1.65 -11.02 -2.69
C GLY A 29 2.66 -10.01 -3.27
N THR A 30 2.65 -8.76 -2.79
CA THR A 30 3.64 -7.73 -3.15
C THR A 30 4.40 -7.24 -1.93
N GLU A 31 5.54 -6.59 -2.17
CA GLU A 31 6.33 -5.95 -1.11
C GLU A 31 5.79 -4.57 -0.70
N GLY A 32 4.67 -4.12 -1.28
CA GLY A 32 4.12 -2.78 -1.06
C GLY A 32 3.87 -2.46 0.42
N HIS A 33 3.37 -3.41 1.21
CA HIS A 33 3.17 -3.24 2.65
C HIS A 33 4.49 -2.99 3.41
N ARG A 34 5.58 -3.69 3.06
CA ARG A 34 6.90 -3.48 3.69
C ARG A 34 7.51 -2.16 3.27
N LEU A 35 7.38 -1.79 2.00
CA LEU A 35 7.85 -0.51 1.48
C LEU A 35 7.10 0.65 2.15
N PHE A 36 5.77 0.56 2.25
CA PHE A 36 4.94 1.56 2.91
C PHE A 36 5.31 1.73 4.38
N ARG A 37 5.52 0.63 5.12
CA ARG A 37 5.94 0.68 6.53
C ARG A 37 7.27 1.39 6.77
N ARG A 38 8.16 1.42 5.77
CA ARG A 38 9.46 2.12 5.84
C ARG A 38 9.37 3.57 5.35
N SER A 39 8.27 3.94 4.70
CA SER A 39 8.10 5.26 4.12
C SER A 39 7.97 6.35 5.18
N PRO A 40 8.71 7.46 5.08
CA PRO A 40 8.47 8.64 5.91
C PRO A 40 7.11 9.31 5.62
N LEU A 41 6.46 8.97 4.50
CA LEU A 41 5.14 9.50 4.13
C LEU A 41 3.99 8.73 4.76
N ALA A 42 4.22 7.56 5.38
CA ALA A 42 3.17 6.72 5.94
C ALA A 42 2.26 7.45 6.96
N PRO A 43 2.76 8.32 7.86
CA PRO A 43 1.90 9.08 8.76
C PRO A 43 1.09 10.20 8.07
N ARG A 44 1.35 10.48 6.79
CA ARG A 44 0.74 11.59 6.03
C ARG A 44 -0.33 11.13 5.05
N VAL A 45 -0.49 9.82 4.82
CA VAL A 45 -1.58 9.31 3.98
C VAL A 45 -2.90 9.39 4.74
N LEU A 46 -4.01 9.53 4.01
CA LEU A 46 -5.34 9.65 4.59
C LEU A 46 -5.89 8.31 5.10
N ARG A 47 -5.60 7.23 4.37
CA ARG A 47 -6.07 5.87 4.64
C ARG A 47 -5.22 4.85 3.89
N VAL A 48 -5.33 3.61 4.35
CA VAL A 48 -4.72 2.44 3.72
C VAL A 48 -5.84 1.61 3.10
N LEU A 49 -5.70 1.29 1.82
CA LEU A 49 -6.51 0.28 1.13
C LEU A 49 -5.69 -1.01 1.07
N ALA A 50 -6.04 -1.98 1.91
CA ALA A 50 -5.43 -3.31 1.90
C ALA A 50 -6.25 -4.23 0.98
N GLU A 51 -5.63 -4.71 -0.10
CA GLU A 51 -6.31 -5.49 -1.15
C GLU A 51 -5.73 -6.91 -1.22
N VAL A 52 -6.60 -7.89 -1.01
CA VAL A 52 -6.26 -9.30 -1.26
C VAL A 52 -6.47 -9.56 -2.75
N THR A 53 -5.36 -9.63 -3.49
CA THR A 53 -5.31 -9.91 -4.92
C THR A 53 -5.23 -11.41 -5.22
N ASP A 54 -4.97 -12.22 -4.20
CA ASP A 54 -5.09 -13.68 -4.27
C ASP A 54 -6.56 -14.08 -4.41
N THR A 55 -6.90 -14.69 -5.56
CA THR A 55 -8.28 -15.04 -5.93
C THR A 55 -8.68 -16.45 -5.52
N ASP A 56 -7.74 -17.28 -5.05
CA ASP A 56 -8.06 -18.63 -4.59
C ASP A 56 -8.66 -18.56 -3.17
N PRO A 57 -9.92 -19.01 -2.99
CA PRO A 57 -10.59 -18.94 -1.69
C PRO A 57 -9.87 -19.76 -0.60
N ALA A 58 -9.11 -20.79 -0.96
CA ALA A 58 -8.35 -21.60 -0.01
C ALA A 58 -7.13 -20.85 0.56
N THR A 59 -6.53 -19.93 -0.20
CA THR A 59 -5.30 -19.22 0.19
C THR A 59 -5.51 -17.75 0.53
N ALA A 60 -6.59 -17.13 0.04
CA ALA A 60 -6.88 -15.71 0.20
C ALA A 60 -6.85 -15.22 1.66
N THR A 61 -7.39 -16.02 2.60
CA THR A 61 -7.35 -15.66 4.04
C THR A 61 -5.91 -15.65 4.59
N GLY A 62 -5.05 -16.55 4.13
CA GLY A 62 -3.62 -16.55 4.48
C GLY A 62 -2.90 -15.32 3.93
N SER A 63 -3.13 -15.02 2.64
CA SER A 63 -2.62 -13.82 1.97
C SER A 63 -3.06 -12.53 2.66
N ALA A 64 -4.31 -12.47 3.15
CA ALA A 64 -4.82 -11.36 3.96
C ALA A 64 -4.07 -11.16 5.28
N ARG A 65 -3.79 -12.25 6.02
CA ARG A 65 -3.03 -12.17 7.28
C ARG A 65 -1.59 -11.72 7.05
N LEU A 66 -0.96 -12.21 5.99
CA LEU A 66 0.41 -11.81 5.62
C LEU A 66 0.48 -10.33 5.26
N LEU A 67 -0.52 -9.80 4.56
CA LEU A 67 -0.58 -8.38 4.19
C LEU A 67 -0.64 -7.44 5.41
N LEU A 68 -1.19 -7.91 6.54
CA LEU A 68 -1.40 -7.12 7.76
C LEU A 68 -0.27 -7.28 8.80
N ALA A 69 0.75 -8.09 8.54
CA ALA A 69 1.86 -8.39 9.46
C ALA A 69 3.02 -7.36 9.38
#